data_AF-A0A2U2RR10-F1
#
_entry.id   AF-A0A2U2RR10-F1
#
_cell.length_a   1.000
_cell.length_b   1.000
_cell.length_c   1.000
_cell.angle_alpha   90.00
_cell.angle_beta   90.00
_cell.angle_gamma   90.00
#
_symmetry.space_group_name_H-M   'P 1'
#
loop_
_entity.id
_entity.type
_entity.pdbx_description
1 polymer ?
#
loop_
_entity_poly.entity_id
_entity_poly.type
_entity_poly.pdbx_seq_one_letter_code
_entity_poly.pdbx_strand_id
1 'polypeptide(L)'
;MNYIEPRRYSVASCVAYVSKKETRQAGPFIHGDFDTHERQGKRTDLEELRDAVVKGASVNDVLNDPELSVKASRVMPWLEKMVGARQAARFSQEDRDVTVHYLWGKPGLGKTWSVLDGDRSEIFRVTDYQHPFDDYEGQSTLVLDEFAGQLPFQLLLNVLDRYPCKLPCRFHDTWAGWTTVWIISNKPLERQYQDVEPQVRAALDRRITTNEEFKSNEEFVAIVARAEAEVNEDLVFLETFSAQPDWDEEPDGEDCL
;
A
#
# COMPACT_ATOMS: atom_id res chain seq x y z
N MET A 1 -43.16 24.72 33.05
CA MET A 1 -41.92 25.15 32.36
C MET A 1 -40.85 24.16 32.81
N ASN A 2 -40.44 23.23 31.94
CA ASN A 2 -39.47 22.21 32.33
C ASN A 2 -38.08 22.81 32.16
N TYR A 3 -37.40 23.05 33.28
CA TYR A 3 -36.02 23.51 33.30
C TYR A 3 -35.11 22.31 33.00
N ILE A 4 -34.32 22.41 31.92
CA ILE A 4 -33.35 21.39 31.51
C ILE A 4 -31.98 22.08 31.41
N GLU A 5 -31.00 21.61 32.18
CA GLU A 5 -29.62 22.10 32.12
C GLU A 5 -28.62 20.96 31.91
N PRO A 6 -27.47 21.22 31.24
CA PRO A 6 -26.41 20.22 31.11
C PRO A 6 -25.88 19.79 32.48
N ARG A 7 -25.68 18.49 32.66
CA ARG A 7 -25.11 17.90 33.87
C ARG A 7 -23.68 18.41 34.10
N ARG A 8 -23.45 19.07 35.24
CA ARG A 8 -22.12 19.60 35.64
C ARG A 8 -21.32 18.70 36.56
N TYR A 9 -21.96 17.68 37.15
CA TYR A 9 -21.37 16.80 38.14
C TYR A 9 -21.59 15.33 37.78
N SER A 10 -20.90 14.47 38.51
CA SER A 10 -21.01 13.01 38.48
C SER A 10 -22.48 12.50 38.56
N VAL A 11 -22.81 11.36 37.94
CA VAL A 11 -24.19 10.83 37.94
C VAL A 11 -24.61 10.53 39.38
N ALA A 12 -23.71 9.89 40.14
CA ALA A 12 -23.90 9.62 41.57
C ALA A 12 -24.12 10.91 42.37
N SER A 13 -23.35 11.96 42.08
CA SER A 13 -23.48 13.27 42.76
C SER A 13 -24.83 13.93 42.47
N CYS A 14 -25.29 13.89 41.22
CA CYS A 14 -26.61 14.42 40.84
C CYS A 14 -27.75 13.61 41.46
N VAL A 15 -27.67 12.28 41.46
CA VAL A 15 -28.66 11.39 42.10
C VAL A 15 -28.74 11.67 43.60
N ALA A 16 -27.60 11.82 44.28
CA ALA A 16 -27.55 12.16 45.70
C ALA A 16 -28.18 13.54 45.98
N TYR A 17 -27.89 14.55 45.14
CA TYR A 17 -28.45 15.89 45.27
C TYR A 17 -29.98 15.91 45.17
N VAL A 18 -30.56 15.25 44.17
CA VAL A 18 -32.02 15.23 43.97
C VAL A 18 -32.74 14.28 44.94
N SER A 19 -32.01 13.36 45.57
CA SER A 19 -32.57 12.39 46.53
C SER A 19 -32.46 12.83 48.00
N LYS A 20 -31.85 13.99 48.30
CA LYS A 20 -31.61 14.47 49.66
C LYS A 20 -32.92 14.61 50.45
N LYS A 21 -32.93 14.11 51.69
CA LYS A 21 -34.15 14.06 52.53
C LYS A 21 -34.56 15.42 53.09
N GLU A 22 -33.59 16.32 53.29
CA GLU A 22 -33.77 17.57 54.05
C GLU A 22 -34.70 18.59 53.39
N THR A 23 -34.77 18.61 52.05
CA THR A 23 -35.59 19.59 51.31
C THR A 23 -36.68 18.93 50.48
N ARG A 24 -36.96 17.64 50.71
CA ARG A 24 -37.85 16.86 49.85
C ARG A 24 -39.28 16.86 50.39
N GLN A 25 -40.21 17.46 49.65
CA GLN A 25 -41.64 17.42 49.98
C GLN A 25 -42.29 16.06 49.70
N ALA A 26 -41.88 15.35 48.64
CA ALA A 26 -42.37 14.01 48.28
C ALA A 26 -41.33 13.22 47.47
N GLY A 27 -41.41 11.89 47.46
CA GLY A 27 -40.49 11.00 46.72
C GLY A 27 -39.51 10.21 47.60
N PRO A 28 -38.45 9.59 47.02
CA PRO A 28 -37.94 9.84 45.67
C PRO A 28 -38.77 9.09 44.62
N PHE A 29 -39.07 9.77 43.52
CA PHE A 29 -39.64 9.14 42.34
C PHE A 29 -38.49 8.78 41.42
N ILE A 30 -38.18 7.48 41.36
CA ILE A 30 -37.14 6.94 40.49
C ILE A 30 -37.83 6.20 39.35
N HIS A 31 -37.44 6.49 38.12
CA HIS A 31 -37.91 5.78 36.94
C HIS A 31 -36.72 5.21 36.18
N GLY A 32 -36.66 3.89 36.06
CA GLY A 32 -35.54 3.16 35.48
C GLY A 32 -34.33 3.01 36.41
N ASP A 33 -33.26 2.43 35.88
CA ASP A 33 -31.99 2.23 36.57
C ASP A 33 -30.98 3.32 36.18
N PHE A 34 -30.24 3.84 37.15
CA PHE A 34 -29.18 4.82 36.90
C PHE A 34 -27.86 4.11 36.63
N ASP A 35 -27.38 4.18 35.40
CA ASP A 35 -26.00 3.82 35.10
C ASP A 35 -25.04 4.87 35.71
N THR A 36 -24.26 4.46 36.71
CA THR A 36 -23.32 5.31 37.45
C THR A 36 -21.91 5.32 36.86
N HIS A 37 -21.68 4.69 35.70
CA HIS A 37 -20.37 4.70 35.06
C HIS A 37 -19.95 6.13 34.67
N GLU A 38 -18.88 6.63 35.29
CA GLU A 38 -18.32 7.98 35.05
C GLU A 38 -17.23 8.02 33.97
N ARG A 39 -17.14 6.99 33.14
CA ARG A 39 -16.14 6.96 32.07
C ARG A 39 -16.58 7.95 30.99
N GLN A 40 -15.79 9.00 30.77
CA GLN A 40 -15.87 9.76 29.53
C GLN A 40 -15.83 8.74 28.39
N GLY A 41 -16.81 8.78 27.49
CA GLY A 41 -16.89 7.82 26.39
C GLY A 41 -15.55 7.79 25.67
N LYS A 42 -14.87 6.63 25.71
CA LYS A 42 -13.67 6.42 24.91
C LYS A 42 -14.12 6.50 23.45
N ARG A 43 -13.34 7.15 22.59
CA ARG A 43 -13.59 7.16 21.14
C ARG A 43 -13.24 5.80 20.55
N THR A 44 -13.96 4.77 20.97
CA THR A 44 -13.80 3.39 20.52
C THR A 44 -13.97 3.33 19.00
N ASP A 45 -14.82 4.18 18.43
CA ASP A 45 -14.96 4.41 16.99
C ASP A 45 -13.62 4.67 16.29
N LEU A 46 -12.80 5.59 16.82
CA LEU A 46 -11.50 5.90 16.23
C LEU A 46 -10.46 4.81 16.44
N GLU A 47 -10.51 4.12 17.58
CA GLU A 47 -9.56 3.06 17.89
C GLU A 47 -9.74 1.88 16.93
N GLU A 48 -10.98 1.50 16.67
CA GLU A 48 -11.28 0.43 15.73
C GLU A 48 -10.87 0.79 14.29
N LEU A 49 -11.16 2.03 13.84
CA LEU A 49 -10.71 2.50 12.53
C LEU A 49 -9.18 2.52 12.43
N ARG A 50 -8.49 3.00 13.47
CA ARG A 50 -7.03 2.97 13.53
C ARG A 50 -6.52 1.54 13.42
N ASP A 51 -7.08 0.64 14.20
CA ASP A 51 -6.63 -0.75 14.25
C ASP A 51 -6.87 -1.46 12.91
N ALA A 52 -7.97 -1.16 12.21
CA ALA A 52 -8.21 -1.63 10.85
C ALA A 52 -7.13 -1.14 9.86
N VAL A 53 -6.81 0.16 9.88
CA VAL A 53 -5.77 0.73 9.01
C VAL A 53 -4.40 0.13 9.31
N VAL A 54 -4.02 0.01 10.58
CA VAL A 54 -2.75 -0.58 11.01
C VAL A 54 -2.63 -2.03 10.51
N LYS A 55 -3.73 -2.78 10.53
CA LYS A 55 -3.77 -4.18 10.07
C LYS A 55 -3.68 -4.37 8.56
N GLY A 56 -4.03 -3.38 7.75
CA GLY A 56 -4.19 -3.67 6.33
C GLY A 56 -5.12 -2.76 5.58
N ALA A 57 -6.21 -2.34 6.22
CA ALA A 57 -7.37 -1.87 5.50
C ALA A 57 -7.09 -0.59 4.70
N SER A 58 -7.47 -0.62 3.43
CA SER A 58 -7.59 0.58 2.60
C SER A 58 -8.80 1.42 3.05
N VAL A 59 -8.90 2.65 2.54
CA VAL A 59 -10.10 3.47 2.73
C VAL A 59 -11.33 2.74 2.16
N ASN A 60 -11.19 2.09 1.01
CA ASN A 60 -12.26 1.35 0.37
C ASN A 60 -12.71 0.14 1.21
N ASP A 61 -11.80 -0.60 1.83
CA ASP A 61 -12.14 -1.72 2.71
C ASP A 61 -12.97 -1.25 3.91
N VAL A 62 -12.54 -0.15 4.54
CA VAL A 62 -13.24 0.46 5.68
C VAL A 62 -14.65 0.94 5.28
N LEU A 63 -14.81 1.46 4.06
CA LEU A 63 -16.10 1.93 3.55
C LEU A 63 -17.04 0.80 3.13
N ASN A 64 -16.50 -0.36 2.72
CA ASN A 64 -17.29 -1.54 2.36
C ASN A 64 -17.66 -2.39 3.58
N ASP A 65 -17.00 -2.20 4.72
CA ASP A 65 -17.39 -2.80 5.98
C ASP A 65 -18.63 -2.07 6.59
N PRO A 66 -19.77 -2.75 6.80
CA PRO A 66 -20.99 -2.12 7.31
C PRO A 66 -20.85 -1.49 8.69
N GLU A 67 -19.98 -2.02 9.55
CA GLU A 67 -19.77 -1.51 10.90
C GLU A 67 -18.80 -0.32 10.90
N LEU A 68 -17.69 -0.43 10.17
CA LEU A 68 -16.67 0.61 10.12
C LEU A 68 -17.09 1.81 9.27
N SER A 69 -17.84 1.60 8.19
CA SER A 69 -18.30 2.68 7.29
C SER A 69 -19.10 3.77 8.03
N VAL A 70 -20.00 3.36 8.93
CA VAL A 70 -20.79 4.28 9.77
C VAL A 70 -19.87 5.09 10.68
N LYS A 71 -18.87 4.45 11.28
CA LYS A 71 -17.87 5.08 12.16
C LYS A 71 -16.97 6.06 11.37
N ALA A 72 -16.58 5.70 10.15
CA ALA A 72 -15.71 6.48 9.28
C ALA A 72 -16.36 7.74 8.69
N SER A 73 -17.70 7.74 8.53
CA SER A 73 -18.47 8.81 7.85
C SER A 73 -18.15 10.25 8.29
N ARG A 74 -17.72 10.46 9.54
CA ARG A 74 -17.41 11.78 10.11
C ARG A 74 -15.92 12.11 10.16
N VAL A 75 -15.05 11.17 9.79
CA VAL A 75 -13.59 11.25 9.99
C VAL A 75 -12.78 10.85 8.76
N MET A 76 -13.41 10.88 7.57
CA MET A 76 -12.78 10.53 6.29
C MET A 76 -11.42 11.20 6.05
N PRO A 77 -11.22 12.52 6.25
CA PRO A 77 -9.92 13.14 6.02
C PRO A 77 -8.82 12.63 6.97
N TRP A 78 -9.20 12.25 8.19
CA TRP A 78 -8.26 11.65 9.14
C TRP A 78 -7.91 10.22 8.75
N LEU A 79 -8.91 9.45 8.29
CA LEU A 79 -8.72 8.09 7.79
C LEU A 79 -7.79 8.05 6.56
N GLU A 80 -8.04 8.90 5.57
CA GLU A 80 -7.18 9.05 4.38
C GLU A 80 -5.73 9.40 4.77
N LYS A 81 -5.57 10.37 5.69
CA LYS A 81 -4.24 10.76 6.18
C LYS A 81 -3.53 9.60 6.88
N MET A 82 -4.26 8.77 7.63
CA MET A 82 -3.69 7.61 8.30
C MET A 82 -3.26 6.51 7.33
N VAL A 83 -4.09 6.18 6.35
CA VAL A 83 -3.74 5.22 5.29
C VAL A 83 -2.51 5.72 4.55
N GLY A 84 -2.48 6.99 4.15
CA GLY A 84 -1.32 7.60 3.49
C GLY A 84 -0.06 7.59 4.35
N ALA A 85 -0.16 7.85 5.65
CA ALA A 85 0.98 7.78 6.57
C ALA A 85 1.53 6.37 6.71
N ARG A 86 0.66 5.35 6.73
CA ARG A 86 1.06 3.94 6.74
C ARG A 86 1.78 3.55 5.45
N GLN A 87 1.23 3.93 4.29
CA GLN A 87 1.86 3.67 2.98
C GLN A 87 3.22 4.36 2.88
N ALA A 88 3.33 5.59 3.34
CA ALA A 88 4.59 6.30 3.40
C ALA A 88 5.60 5.57 4.30
N ALA A 89 5.21 5.14 5.50
CA ALA A 89 6.09 4.38 6.39
C ALA A 89 6.55 3.06 5.75
N ARG A 90 5.68 2.40 4.97
CA ARG A 90 5.97 1.14 4.29
C ARG A 90 6.92 1.29 3.10
N PHE A 91 6.75 2.31 2.27
CA PHE A 91 7.40 2.38 0.95
C PHE A 91 8.47 3.47 0.82
N SER A 92 8.63 4.35 1.83
CA SER A 92 9.60 5.46 1.74
C SER A 92 10.99 5.16 2.31
N GLN A 93 11.14 4.08 3.06
CA GLN A 93 12.31 3.87 3.93
C GLN A 93 13.43 3.06 3.27
N GLU A 94 13.09 2.11 2.40
CA GLU A 94 14.03 1.11 1.87
C GLU A 94 14.01 1.07 0.34
N ASP A 95 15.16 0.75 -0.25
CA ASP A 95 15.26 0.49 -1.68
C ASP A 95 14.40 -0.74 -2.05
N ARG A 96 13.69 -0.63 -3.16
CA ARG A 96 12.82 -1.68 -3.69
C ARG A 96 13.63 -2.61 -4.59
N ASP A 97 13.36 -3.90 -4.52
CA ASP A 97 13.80 -4.84 -5.54
C ASP A 97 12.77 -4.83 -6.68
N VAL A 98 13.14 -4.24 -7.82
CA VAL A 98 12.22 -3.98 -8.94
C VAL A 98 12.63 -4.78 -10.16
N THR A 99 11.79 -5.75 -10.52
CA THR A 99 11.91 -6.55 -11.74
C THR A 99 11.01 -5.96 -12.82
N VAL A 100 11.60 -5.59 -13.96
CA VAL A 100 10.88 -4.94 -15.06
C VAL A 100 10.88 -5.81 -16.30
N HIS A 101 9.69 -6.15 -16.76
CA HIS A 101 9.46 -6.94 -17.96
C HIS A 101 8.86 -6.07 -19.06
N TYR A 102 9.56 -5.99 -20.18
CA TYR A 102 9.08 -5.33 -21.38
C TYR A 102 8.56 -6.38 -22.36
N LEU A 103 7.25 -6.41 -22.56
CA LEU A 103 6.57 -7.35 -23.42
C LEU A 103 5.99 -6.62 -24.64
N TRP A 104 6.48 -6.95 -25.82
CA TRP A 104 6.01 -6.30 -27.04
C TRP A 104 5.54 -7.28 -28.10
N GLY A 105 4.70 -6.84 -29.03
CA GLY A 105 4.26 -7.69 -30.13
C GLY A 105 3.01 -7.15 -30.80
N LYS A 106 2.53 -7.83 -31.85
CA LYS A 106 1.34 -7.37 -32.58
C LYS A 106 0.10 -7.31 -31.65
N PRO A 107 -0.85 -6.39 -31.91
CA PRO A 107 -2.12 -6.38 -31.20
C PRO A 107 -2.89 -7.67 -31.45
N GLY A 108 -3.78 -8.04 -30.52
CA GLY A 108 -4.66 -9.21 -30.65
C GLY A 108 -4.01 -10.57 -30.34
N LEU A 109 -2.76 -10.62 -29.88
CA LEU A 109 -2.09 -11.87 -29.49
C LEU A 109 -2.39 -12.34 -28.06
N GLY A 110 -3.05 -11.52 -27.24
CA GLY A 110 -3.37 -11.89 -25.86
C GLY A 110 -2.37 -11.41 -24.80
N LYS A 111 -1.38 -10.57 -25.15
CA LYS A 111 -0.36 -10.03 -24.22
C LYS A 111 -0.92 -9.59 -22.86
N THR A 112 -1.90 -8.68 -22.89
CA THR A 112 -2.56 -8.14 -21.70
C THR A 112 -3.29 -9.22 -20.92
N TRP A 113 -3.94 -10.16 -21.61
CA TRP A 113 -4.62 -11.26 -20.93
C TRP A 113 -3.61 -12.15 -20.20
N SER A 114 -2.50 -12.52 -20.84
CA SER A 114 -1.45 -13.36 -20.25
C SER A 114 -0.83 -12.78 -18.98
N VAL A 115 -0.63 -11.46 -18.92
CA VAL A 115 -0.08 -10.78 -17.72
C VAL A 115 -1.13 -10.64 -16.61
N LEU A 116 -2.41 -10.51 -16.97
CA LEU A 116 -3.51 -10.33 -16.00
C LEU A 116 -4.18 -11.65 -15.59
N ASP A 117 -3.67 -12.78 -16.07
CA ASP A 117 -4.17 -14.11 -15.74
C ASP A 117 -3.61 -14.54 -14.38
N GLY A 118 -4.38 -14.29 -13.32
CA GLY A 118 -3.94 -14.52 -11.94
C GLY A 118 -4.73 -13.70 -10.92
N ASP A 119 -4.15 -13.51 -9.74
CA ASP A 119 -4.73 -12.67 -8.70
C ASP A 119 -4.62 -11.18 -9.09
N ARG A 120 -5.77 -10.58 -9.40
CA ARG A 120 -5.86 -9.19 -9.83
C ARG A 120 -5.80 -8.20 -8.68
N SER A 121 -5.91 -8.64 -7.43
CA SER A 121 -5.86 -7.76 -6.27
C SER A 121 -4.47 -7.13 -6.08
N GLU A 122 -3.43 -7.84 -6.54
CA GLU A 122 -2.03 -7.40 -6.50
C GLU A 122 -1.59 -6.62 -7.74
N ILE A 123 -2.50 -6.41 -8.70
CA ILE A 123 -2.19 -5.77 -9.98
C ILE A 123 -2.81 -4.38 -10.05
N PHE A 124 -1.95 -3.37 -10.22
CA PHE A 124 -2.36 -2.04 -10.62
C PHE A 124 -2.10 -1.84 -12.11
N ARG A 125 -3.18 -1.73 -12.90
CA ARG A 125 -3.10 -1.57 -14.35
C ARG A 125 -3.36 -0.13 -14.76
N VAL A 126 -2.40 0.45 -15.47
CA VAL A 126 -2.50 1.77 -16.09
C VAL A 126 -2.96 1.61 -17.53
N THR A 127 -4.14 2.14 -17.84
CA THR A 127 -4.68 2.24 -19.21
C THR A 127 -4.91 3.68 -19.65
N ASP A 128 -5.16 4.59 -18.70
CA ASP A 128 -5.20 6.04 -18.91
C ASP A 128 -3.92 6.68 -18.39
N TYR A 129 -3.24 7.42 -19.26
CA TYR A 129 -1.96 8.07 -18.96
C TYR A 129 -2.11 9.56 -18.62
N GLN A 130 -3.33 10.11 -18.59
CA GLN A 130 -3.56 11.48 -18.15
C GLN A 130 -3.32 11.63 -16.64
N HIS A 131 -3.79 10.66 -15.85
CA HIS A 131 -3.63 10.59 -14.40
C HIS A 131 -3.31 9.14 -13.97
N PRO A 132 -2.12 8.62 -14.35
CA PRO A 132 -1.85 7.18 -14.38
C PRO A 132 -1.80 6.50 -13.02
N PHE A 133 -1.64 7.24 -11.91
CA PHE A 133 -1.39 6.68 -10.58
C PHE A 133 -2.45 7.05 -9.54
N ASP A 134 -3.54 7.71 -9.94
CA ASP A 134 -4.54 8.23 -9.00
C ASP A 134 -5.20 7.14 -8.14
N ASP A 135 -5.45 5.97 -8.74
CA ASP A 135 -6.12 4.84 -8.08
C ASP A 135 -5.12 3.81 -7.53
N TYR A 136 -3.83 4.17 -7.41
CA TYR A 136 -2.81 3.27 -6.87
C TYR A 136 -2.89 3.18 -5.35
N GLU A 137 -3.07 1.96 -4.83
CA GLU A 137 -3.29 1.69 -3.41
C GLU A 137 -2.19 0.81 -2.79
N GLY A 138 -1.04 0.66 -3.46
CA GLY A 138 0.10 -0.11 -2.94
C GLY A 138 0.18 -1.55 -3.44
N GLN A 139 -0.45 -1.83 -4.58
CA GLN A 139 -0.33 -3.11 -5.29
C GLN A 139 1.14 -3.43 -5.60
N SER A 140 1.51 -4.70 -5.50
CA SER A 140 2.89 -5.17 -5.72
C SER A 140 3.30 -5.24 -7.19
N THR A 141 2.34 -5.32 -8.11
CA THR A 141 2.59 -5.39 -9.56
C THR A 141 2.00 -4.19 -10.29
N LEU A 142 2.84 -3.46 -11.03
CA LEU A 142 2.44 -2.40 -11.95
C LEU A 142 2.35 -2.94 -13.38
N VAL A 143 1.26 -2.66 -14.08
CA VAL A 143 1.11 -2.98 -15.51
C VAL A 143 0.87 -1.70 -16.30
N LEU A 144 1.85 -1.28 -17.09
CA LEU A 144 1.72 -0.21 -18.08
C LEU A 144 1.20 -0.81 -19.38
N ASP A 145 -0.11 -0.78 -19.57
CA ASP A 145 -0.76 -1.42 -20.70
C ASP A 145 -0.84 -0.47 -21.90
N GLU A 146 -0.81 -1.05 -23.11
CA GLU A 146 -0.75 -0.31 -24.38
C GLU A 146 0.31 0.83 -24.40
N PHE A 147 1.45 0.60 -23.77
CA PHE A 147 2.50 1.59 -23.63
C PHE A 147 3.16 1.92 -24.97
N ALA A 148 3.32 3.21 -25.24
CA ALA A 148 3.83 3.78 -26.49
C ALA A 148 4.61 5.08 -26.25
N GLY A 149 5.13 5.29 -25.02
CA GLY A 149 5.88 6.48 -24.62
C GLY A 149 5.02 7.61 -24.05
N GLN A 150 3.82 7.30 -23.54
CA GLN A 150 2.88 8.30 -23.00
C GLN A 150 3.42 8.99 -21.73
N LEU A 151 4.22 8.28 -20.92
CA LEU A 151 4.83 8.87 -19.73
C LEU A 151 6.04 9.75 -20.12
N PRO A 152 6.25 10.88 -19.45
CA PRO A 152 7.52 11.60 -19.53
C PRO A 152 8.70 10.68 -19.22
N PHE A 153 9.78 10.77 -20.01
CA PHE A 153 10.92 9.86 -19.89
C PHE A 153 11.51 9.82 -18.46
N GLN A 154 11.69 11.00 -17.85
CA GLN A 154 12.19 11.12 -16.47
C GLN A 154 11.27 10.43 -15.45
N LEU A 155 9.95 10.54 -15.64
CA LEU A 155 8.96 9.92 -14.76
C LEU A 155 9.02 8.39 -14.89
N LEU A 156 9.11 7.88 -16.12
CA LEU A 156 9.28 6.43 -16.34
C LEU A 156 10.54 5.92 -15.63
N LEU A 157 11.68 6.61 -15.77
CA LEU A 157 12.91 6.19 -15.09
C LEU A 157 12.75 6.11 -13.57
N ASN A 158 12.05 7.07 -12.95
CA ASN A 158 11.79 7.06 -11.51
C ASN A 158 10.82 5.94 -11.09
N VAL A 159 9.80 5.67 -11.91
CA VAL A 159 8.82 4.59 -11.70
C VAL A 159 9.50 3.22 -11.69
N LEU A 160 10.48 3.03 -12.59
CA LEU A 160 11.24 1.81 -12.76
C LEU A 160 12.51 1.72 -11.89
N ASP A 161 12.84 2.78 -11.15
CA ASP A 161 14.02 2.78 -10.29
C ASP A 161 13.79 1.99 -9.00
N ARG A 162 14.88 1.53 -8.37
CA ARG A 162 14.84 0.88 -7.06
C ARG A 162 14.52 1.85 -5.93
N TYR A 163 14.96 3.11 -6.05
CA TYR A 163 14.84 4.06 -4.96
C TYR A 163 13.36 4.41 -4.67
N PRO A 164 12.99 4.67 -3.40
CA PRO A 164 11.68 5.18 -3.05
C PRO A 164 11.33 6.44 -3.84
N CYS A 165 10.18 6.44 -4.50
CA CYS A 165 9.73 7.59 -5.27
C CYS A 165 8.25 7.89 -5.01
N LYS A 166 7.92 9.18 -5.12
CA LYS A 166 6.54 9.65 -5.09
C LYS A 166 5.97 9.67 -6.50
N LEU A 167 4.74 9.18 -6.62
CA LEU A 167 3.96 9.18 -7.83
C LEU A 167 3.07 10.43 -7.86
N PRO A 168 3.08 11.18 -8.97
CA PRO A 168 2.24 12.35 -9.10
C PRO A 168 0.78 11.92 -9.27
N CYS A 169 -0.08 12.35 -8.35
CA CYS A 169 -1.53 12.15 -8.42
C CYS A 169 -2.25 13.50 -8.27
N ARG A 170 -3.53 13.57 -8.66
CA ARG A 170 -4.27 14.86 -8.65
C ARG A 170 -4.43 15.48 -7.27
N PHE A 171 -4.66 14.66 -6.24
CA PHE A 171 -5.04 15.14 -4.91
C PHE A 171 -3.90 15.04 -3.89
N HIS A 172 -3.21 13.92 -3.88
CA HIS A 172 -2.08 13.68 -2.99
C HIS A 172 -1.11 12.71 -3.66
N ASP A 173 0.18 13.03 -3.64
CA ASP A 173 1.19 12.08 -4.11
C ASP A 173 1.18 10.83 -3.24
N THR A 174 1.31 9.68 -3.88
CA THR A 174 1.44 8.37 -3.22
C THR A 174 2.85 7.81 -3.43
N TRP A 175 3.24 6.81 -2.65
CA TRP A 175 4.56 6.19 -2.77
C TRP A 175 4.49 4.94 -3.63
N ALA A 176 5.42 4.79 -4.58
CA ALA A 176 5.53 3.57 -5.36
C ALA A 176 5.94 2.39 -4.47
N GLY A 177 5.15 1.32 -4.49
CA GLY A 177 5.34 0.13 -3.66
C GLY A 177 5.43 -1.18 -4.44
N TRP A 178 5.48 -1.13 -5.78
CA TRP A 178 5.62 -2.31 -6.62
C TRP A 178 7.05 -2.84 -6.64
N THR A 179 7.14 -4.16 -6.77
CA THR A 179 8.37 -4.92 -7.00
C THR A 179 8.41 -5.51 -8.40
N THR A 180 7.26 -5.65 -9.06
CA THR A 180 7.17 -6.17 -10.43
C THR A 180 6.53 -5.13 -11.33
N VAL A 181 7.12 -4.89 -12.50
CA VAL A 181 6.57 -3.99 -13.51
C VAL A 181 6.48 -4.69 -14.85
N TRP A 182 5.29 -4.71 -15.44
CA TRP A 182 5.06 -5.14 -16.81
C TRP A 182 4.79 -3.93 -17.70
N ILE A 183 5.58 -3.78 -18.75
CA ILE A 183 5.36 -2.80 -19.81
C ILE A 183 4.88 -3.54 -21.04
N ILE A 184 3.62 -3.36 -21.41
CA ILE A 184 3.00 -4.05 -22.55
C ILE A 184 2.91 -3.07 -23.71
N SER A 185 3.56 -3.38 -24.82
CA SER A 185 3.62 -2.49 -25.98
C SER A 185 3.31 -3.18 -27.30
N ASN A 186 2.86 -2.40 -28.29
CA ASN A 186 2.87 -2.83 -29.69
C ASN A 186 4.18 -2.48 -30.41
N LYS A 187 5.09 -1.75 -29.75
CA LYS A 187 6.38 -1.32 -30.29
C LYS A 187 7.51 -2.02 -29.55
N PRO A 188 8.59 -2.43 -30.25
CA PRO A 188 9.79 -2.91 -29.58
C PRO A 188 10.46 -1.77 -28.78
N LEU A 189 11.22 -2.13 -27.74
CA LEU A 189 11.81 -1.18 -26.79
C LEU A 189 12.72 -0.13 -27.47
N GLU A 190 13.44 -0.52 -28.51
CA GLU A 190 14.35 0.33 -29.28
C GLU A 190 13.63 1.45 -30.04
N ARG A 191 12.31 1.31 -30.22
CA ARG A 191 11.45 2.33 -30.82
C ARG A 191 10.75 3.23 -29.81
N GLN A 192 11.01 3.05 -28.52
CA GLN A 192 10.56 3.96 -27.47
C GLN A 192 11.57 5.10 -27.27
N TYR A 193 11.06 6.32 -27.09
CA TYR A 193 11.83 7.53 -26.79
C TYR A 193 13.01 7.78 -27.75
N GLN A 194 12.76 7.68 -29.07
CA GLN A 194 13.81 7.84 -30.09
C GLN A 194 14.36 9.28 -30.20
N ASP A 195 13.61 10.24 -29.65
CA ASP A 195 13.97 11.65 -29.54
C ASP A 195 14.91 11.96 -28.37
N VAL A 196 15.09 11.02 -27.44
CA VAL A 196 16.01 11.14 -26.31
C VAL A 196 17.43 10.75 -26.75
N GLU A 197 18.42 11.50 -26.26
CA GLU A 197 19.83 11.24 -26.55
C GLU A 197 20.22 9.79 -26.19
N PRO A 198 20.96 9.05 -27.04
CA PRO A 198 21.24 7.63 -26.83
C PRO A 198 21.88 7.30 -25.47
N GLN A 199 22.79 8.14 -25.00
CA GLN A 199 23.45 7.95 -23.70
C GLN A 199 22.47 8.08 -22.53
N VAL A 200 21.46 8.95 -22.67
CA VAL A 200 20.40 9.14 -21.68
C VAL A 200 19.37 8.01 -21.79
N ARG A 201 19.01 7.58 -23.01
CA ARG A 201 18.10 6.46 -23.26
C ARG A 201 18.63 5.14 -22.68
N ALA A 202 19.95 4.94 -22.66
CA ALA A 202 20.57 3.76 -22.05
C ALA A 202 20.24 3.59 -20.56
N ALA A 203 19.77 4.64 -19.87
CA ALA A 203 19.26 4.53 -18.51
C ALA A 203 17.97 3.69 -18.42
N LEU A 204 17.13 3.73 -19.45
CA LEU A 204 15.94 2.89 -19.55
C LEU A 204 16.36 1.43 -19.78
N ASP A 205 17.24 1.19 -20.74
CA ASP A 205 17.68 -0.17 -21.09
C ASP A 205 18.27 -0.91 -19.87
N ARG A 206 19.00 -0.22 -18.98
CA ARG A 206 19.55 -0.78 -17.73
C ARG A 206 18.50 -1.15 -16.67
N ARG A 207 17.29 -0.60 -16.77
CA ARG A 207 16.18 -0.88 -15.84
C ARG A 207 15.25 -1.95 -16.38
N ILE A 208 15.45 -2.44 -17.60
CA ILE A 208 14.66 -3.53 -18.17
C ILE A 208 15.35 -4.85 -17.85
N THR A 209 14.69 -5.71 -17.08
CA THR A 209 15.19 -7.05 -16.74
C THR A 209 15.00 -8.01 -17.92
N THR A 210 13.80 -8.02 -18.52
CA THR A 210 13.51 -8.84 -19.70
C THR A 210 12.87 -8.02 -20.82
N ASN A 211 13.25 -8.28 -22.07
CA ASN A 211 12.71 -7.60 -23.25
C ASN A 211 12.36 -8.65 -24.31
N GLU A 212 11.07 -8.99 -24.40
CA GLU A 212 10.61 -10.17 -25.13
C GLU A 212 9.50 -9.84 -26.13
N GLU A 213 9.60 -10.46 -27.32
CA GLU A 213 8.52 -10.42 -28.31
C GLU A 213 7.48 -11.50 -27.99
N PHE A 214 6.27 -11.09 -27.66
CA PHE A 214 5.14 -11.98 -27.47
C PHE A 214 4.69 -12.57 -28.80
N LYS A 215 4.87 -13.89 -28.96
CA LYS A 215 4.39 -14.66 -30.11
C LYS A 215 3.21 -15.56 -29.74
N SER A 216 3.24 -16.20 -28.58
CA SER A 216 2.19 -17.07 -28.06
C SER A 216 2.18 -17.11 -26.52
N ASN A 217 1.07 -17.58 -25.94
CA ASN A 217 0.95 -17.72 -24.48
C ASN A 217 1.87 -18.80 -23.91
N GLU A 218 2.10 -19.89 -24.65
CA GLU A 218 2.98 -20.99 -24.22
C GLU A 218 4.43 -20.51 -24.08
N GLU A 219 4.91 -19.70 -25.03
CA GLU A 219 6.24 -19.08 -24.95
C GLU A 219 6.31 -18.06 -23.80
N PHE A 220 5.24 -17.30 -23.56
CA PHE A 220 5.17 -16.34 -22.45
C PHE A 220 5.29 -17.01 -21.09
N VAL A 221 4.54 -18.08 -20.84
CA VAL A 221 4.63 -18.84 -19.57
C VAL A 221 6.05 -19.36 -19.35
N ALA A 222 6.71 -19.83 -20.41
CA ALA A 222 8.10 -20.27 -20.31
C ALA A 222 9.08 -19.12 -20.01
N ILE A 223 8.84 -17.92 -20.53
CA ILE A 223 9.64 -16.72 -20.23
C ILE A 223 9.47 -16.30 -18.76
N VAL A 224 8.23 -16.22 -18.29
CA VAL A 224 7.94 -15.85 -16.88
C VAL A 224 8.60 -16.84 -15.93
N ALA A 225 8.44 -18.15 -16.19
CA ALA A 225 9.04 -19.19 -15.35
C ALA A 225 10.58 -19.13 -15.32
N ARG A 226 11.24 -18.72 -16.41
CA ARG A 226 12.71 -18.52 -16.43
C ARG A 226 13.12 -17.29 -15.64
N ALA A 227 12.41 -16.18 -15.83
CA ALA A 227 12.71 -14.95 -15.10
C ALA A 227 12.53 -15.13 -13.59
N GLU A 228 11.47 -15.82 -13.16
CA GLU A 228 11.25 -16.18 -11.76
C GLU A 228 12.34 -17.13 -11.21
N ALA A 229 12.82 -18.07 -12.04
CA ALA A 229 13.88 -19.00 -11.64
C ALA A 229 15.24 -18.30 -11.47
N GLU A 230 15.59 -17.36 -12.36
CA GLU A 230 16.84 -16.57 -12.27
C GLU A 230 16.85 -15.70 -11.00
N VAL A 231 15.74 -15.04 -10.67
CA VAL A 231 15.59 -14.27 -9.43
C VAL A 231 15.73 -15.18 -8.20
N ASN A 232 15.15 -16.38 -8.24
CA ASN A 232 15.20 -17.31 -7.11
C ASN A 232 16.61 -17.92 -6.92
N GLU A 233 17.35 -18.19 -7.99
CA GLU A 233 18.76 -18.64 -7.91
C GLU A 233 19.66 -17.56 -7.30
N ASP A 234 19.48 -16.29 -7.67
CA ASP A 234 20.23 -15.16 -7.11
C ASP A 234 19.93 -14.95 -5.62
N LEU A 235 18.67 -15.11 -5.20
CA LEU A 235 18.27 -15.08 -3.78
C LEU A 235 18.91 -16.22 -2.98
N VAL A 236 18.87 -17.44 -3.49
CA VAL A 236 19.49 -18.62 -2.85
C VAL A 236 21.00 -18.45 -2.74
N PHE A 237 21.65 -17.86 -3.75
CA PHE A 237 23.08 -17.57 -3.73
C PHE A 237 23.43 -16.53 -2.65
N LEU A 238 22.64 -15.45 -2.52
CA LEU A 238 22.82 -14.42 -1.49
C LEU A 238 22.58 -14.95 -0.08
N GLU A 239 21.56 -15.78 0.13
CA GLU A 239 21.32 -16.44 1.42
C GLU A 239 22.49 -17.36 1.82
N THR A 240 23.01 -18.13 0.86
CA THR A 240 24.18 -19.00 1.06
C THR A 240 25.46 -18.20 1.39
N PHE A 241 25.60 -17.00 0.83
CA PHE A 241 26.73 -16.11 1.10
C PHE A 241 26.61 -15.38 2.45
N SER A 242 25.39 -15.09 2.89
CA SER A 242 25.11 -14.52 4.22
C SER A 242 25.25 -15.52 5.37
N ALA A 243 25.22 -16.83 5.05
CA ALA A 243 25.41 -17.94 5.99
C ALA A 243 26.88 -18.35 6.17
N GLN A 244 27.85 -17.51 5.82
CA GLN A 244 29.26 -17.74 6.18
C GLN A 244 29.39 -17.69 7.70
N PRO A 245 30.09 -18.65 8.34
CA PRO A 245 30.25 -18.67 9.80
C PRO A 245 31.01 -17.44 10.27
N ASP A 246 30.58 -16.91 11.40
CA ASP A 246 31.21 -15.81 12.15
C ASP A 246 32.68 -16.17 12.39
N TRP A 247 33.62 -15.40 11.81
CA TRP A 247 35.05 -15.67 11.95
C TRP A 247 35.64 -15.13 13.26
N ASP A 248 34.78 -14.76 14.23
CA ASP A 248 35.17 -14.18 15.53
C ASP A 248 35.32 -15.22 16.66
N GLU A 249 35.51 -16.51 16.35
CA GLU A 249 36.08 -17.45 17.32
C GLU A 249 37.61 -17.42 17.22
N GLU A 250 38.23 -16.53 18.02
CA GLU A 250 39.66 -16.62 18.33
C GLU A 250 39.97 -18.03 18.87
N PRO A 251 40.98 -18.75 18.33
CA PRO A 251 41.34 -20.04 18.85
C PRO A 251 41.90 -19.86 20.27
N ASP A 252 41.23 -20.50 21.23
CA ASP A 252 41.71 -20.64 22.61
C ASP A 252 43.19 -21.01 22.59
N GLY A 253 44.00 -20.17 23.24
CA GLY A 253 45.44 -20.31 23.32
C GLY A 253 45.84 -21.68 23.83
N GLU A 254 46.43 -22.48 22.95
CA GLU A 254 47.24 -23.63 23.35
C GLU A 254 48.43 -23.11 24.17
N ASP A 255 48.46 -23.56 25.43
CA ASP A 255 49.59 -23.46 26.34
C ASP A 255 50.88 -23.88 25.63
N CYS A 256 51.75 -22.90 25.40
CA CYS A 256 53.14 -23.14 25.07
C CYS A 256 53.90 -23.61 26.33
N LEU A 257 54.19 -24.91 26.40
CA LEU A 257 55.25 -25.51 27.22
C LEU A 257 56.31 -26.15 26.32
#